data_AF-A0A0B6YF54-F1
#
_entry.id   AF-A0A0B6YF54-F1
#
_cell.length_a   1.000
_cell.length_b   1.000
_cell.length_c   1.000
_cell.angle_alpha   90.00
_cell.angle_beta   90.00
_cell.angle_gamma   90.00
#
_symmetry.space_group_name_H-M   'P 1'
#
loop_
_entity.id
_entity.type
_entity.pdbx_description
1 polymer ?
#
loop_
_entity_poly.entity_id
_entity_poly.type
_entity_poly.pdbx_seq_one_letter_code
_entity_poly.pdbx_strand_id
1 'polypeptide(L)'
;CKTAKPKEHKFCYYIGALEESATSIINEVTKPLSWSMPTDKICQKLKAKDAQICELKFDKPLDWANINLNKMKVKELKKILENWGEACKGCTEKSEFVAKINELK
;
A
#
# COMPACT_ATOMS: atom_id res chain seq x y z
N CYS A 1 -9.68 0.73 -9.86
CA CYS A 1 -10.17 0.34 -8.52
C CYS A 1 -10.76 -1.07 -8.43
N LYS A 2 -11.27 -1.68 -9.52
CA LYS A 2 -11.86 -3.04 -9.49
C LYS A 2 -10.89 -4.16 -9.08
N THR A 3 -9.59 -4.00 -9.31
CA THR A 3 -8.53 -4.98 -8.97
C THR A 3 -7.64 -4.51 -7.80
N ALA A 4 -8.07 -3.49 -7.07
CA ALA A 4 -7.27 -2.86 -6.02
C ALA A 4 -7.14 -3.77 -4.78
N LYS A 5 -5.96 -3.81 -4.16
CA LYS A 5 -5.76 -4.51 -2.88
C LYS A 5 -6.70 -3.95 -1.81
N PRO A 6 -7.04 -4.67 -0.72
CA PRO A 6 -8.01 -4.21 0.28
C PRO A 6 -7.75 -2.80 0.85
N LYS A 7 -6.47 -2.41 0.99
CA LYS A 7 -6.11 -1.04 1.41
C LYS A 7 -6.36 0.02 0.33
N GLU A 8 -6.04 -0.31 -0.92
CA GLU A 8 -6.30 0.54 -2.08
C GLU A 8 -7.80 0.60 -2.40
N HIS A 9 -8.55 -0.47 -2.15
CA HIS A 9 -10.01 -0.51 -2.25
C HIS A 9 -10.65 0.50 -1.29
N LYS A 10 -10.15 0.56 -0.05
CA LYS A 10 -10.63 1.54 0.94
C LYS A 10 -10.32 2.98 0.53
N PHE A 11 -9.17 3.22 -0.10
CA PHE A 11 -8.86 4.52 -0.72
C PHE A 11 -9.83 4.84 -1.85
N CYS A 12 -10.03 3.91 -2.78
CA CYS A 12 -10.98 4.02 -3.88
C CYS A 12 -12.41 4.31 -3.39
N TYR A 13 -12.80 3.72 -2.27
CA TYR A 13 -14.09 3.98 -1.62
C TYR A 13 -14.23 5.44 -1.20
N TYR A 14 -13.25 5.98 -0.47
CA TYR A 14 -13.30 7.36 0.02
C TYR A 14 -13.25 8.38 -1.12
N ILE A 15 -12.43 8.14 -2.15
CA ILE A 15 -12.32 9.05 -3.30
C ILE A 15 -13.53 8.98 -4.25
N GLY A 16 -14.52 8.13 -4.02
CA GLY A 16 -15.66 8.05 -4.94
C GLY A 16 -15.39 7.28 -6.23
N ALA A 17 -14.39 6.40 -6.24
CA ALA A 17 -14.00 5.62 -7.42
C ALA A 17 -14.63 4.22 -7.48
N LEU A 18 -15.54 3.90 -6.55
CA LEU A 18 -16.32 2.67 -6.54
C LEU A 18 -17.81 2.99 -6.74
N GLU A 19 -18.54 2.04 -7.31
CA GLU A 19 -19.99 2.17 -7.56
C GLU A 19 -20.79 2.26 -6.24
N GLU A 20 -20.26 1.70 -5.16
CA GLU A 20 -20.82 1.77 -3.79
C GLU A 20 -20.43 3.05 -3.01
N SER A 21 -19.55 3.88 -3.57
CA SER A 21 -19.10 5.10 -2.89
C SER A 21 -20.20 6.15 -2.86
N ALA A 22 -20.47 6.71 -1.67
CA ALA A 22 -21.44 7.80 -1.51
C ALA A 22 -20.90 9.17 -1.97
N THR A 23 -19.59 9.31 -2.13
CA THR A 23 -18.92 10.57 -2.48
C THR A 23 -18.59 10.60 -3.98
N SER A 24 -18.71 11.78 -4.61
CA SER A 24 -18.31 11.98 -6.03
C SER A 24 -17.03 12.83 -6.15
N ILE A 25 -16.14 12.75 -5.16
CA ILE A 25 -14.91 13.54 -5.12
C ILE A 25 -13.85 13.06 -6.12
N ILE A 26 -14.10 11.97 -6.85
CA ILE A 26 -13.23 11.45 -7.91
C ILE A 26 -12.93 12.51 -8.98
N ASN A 27 -13.87 13.44 -9.20
CA ASN A 27 -13.71 14.55 -10.14
C ASN A 27 -12.60 15.53 -9.72
N GLU A 28 -12.34 15.64 -8.42
CA GLU A 28 -11.25 16.44 -7.85
C GLU A 28 -9.90 15.76 -7.97
N VAL A 29 -9.88 14.49 -8.39
CA VAL A 29 -8.67 13.75 -8.72
C VAL A 29 -8.49 13.71 -10.23
N THR A 30 -9.52 13.34 -10.99
CA THR A 30 -9.44 13.14 -12.44
C THR A 30 -9.23 14.44 -13.20
N LYS A 31 -9.92 15.54 -12.86
CA LYS A 31 -9.72 16.85 -13.53
C LYS A 31 -8.30 17.39 -13.40
N PRO A 32 -7.73 17.54 -12.18
CA PRO A 32 -6.38 18.05 -12.05
C PRO A 32 -5.34 17.08 -12.63
N LEU A 33 -5.59 15.76 -12.57
CA LEU A 33 -4.72 14.78 -13.20
C LEU A 33 -4.70 14.92 -14.73
N SER A 34 -5.84 15.19 -15.37
CA SER A 34 -5.93 15.41 -16.82
C SER A 34 -5.10 16.59 -17.32
N TRP A 35 -4.88 17.61 -16.49
CA TRP A 35 -4.01 18.75 -16.81
C TRP A 35 -2.60 18.62 -16.22
N SER A 36 -2.19 17.41 -15.85
CA SER A 36 -0.86 17.10 -15.30
C SER A 36 -0.52 17.84 -14.00
N MET A 37 -1.50 18.12 -13.14
CA MET A 37 -1.23 18.62 -11.80
C MET A 37 -0.49 17.55 -10.98
N PRO A 38 0.56 17.92 -10.23
CA PRO A 38 1.30 16.98 -9.40
C PRO A 38 0.40 16.36 -8.33
N THR A 39 0.57 15.05 -8.13
CA THR A 39 -0.22 14.23 -7.19
C THR A 39 -0.15 14.73 -5.76
N ASP A 40 0.98 15.30 -5.33
CA ASP A 40 1.12 15.91 -3.99
C ASP A 40 0.08 17.01 -3.75
N LYS A 41 -0.12 17.91 -4.73
CA LYS A 41 -1.12 18.98 -4.61
C LYS A 41 -2.55 18.47 -4.69
N ILE A 42 -2.79 17.39 -5.43
CA ILE A 42 -4.09 16.72 -5.47
C ILE A 42 -4.40 16.12 -4.09
N CYS A 43 -3.42 15.44 -3.45
CA CYS A 43 -3.55 14.92 -2.10
C CYS A 43 -3.81 16.02 -1.06
N GLN A 44 -3.16 17.18 -1.16
CA GLN A 44 -3.44 18.33 -0.28
C GLN A 44 -4.88 18.83 -0.43
N LYS A 45 -5.42 18.90 -1.66
CA LYS A 45 -6.82 19.27 -1.90
C LYS A 45 -7.80 18.21 -1.39
N LEU A 46 -7.48 16.93 -1.57
CA LEU A 46 -8.27 15.82 -1.03
C LEU A 46 -8.33 15.87 0.50
N LYS A 47 -7.20 16.14 1.16
CA LYS A 47 -7.12 16.29 2.63
C LYS A 47 -8.07 17.35 3.17
N ALA A 48 -8.25 18.46 2.45
CA ALA A 48 -9.15 19.54 2.87
C ALA A 48 -10.63 19.15 2.78
N LYS A 49 -10.99 18.19 1.90
CA LYS A 49 -12.36 17.69 1.76
C LYS A 49 -12.65 16.53 2.70
N ASP A 50 -11.72 15.60 2.78
CA ASP A 50 -11.85 14.40 3.57
C ASP A 50 -10.49 14.01 4.16
N ALA A 51 -10.32 14.32 5.45
CA ALA A 51 -9.11 14.02 6.18
C ALA A 51 -8.86 12.50 6.32
N GLN A 52 -9.90 11.67 6.23
CA GLN A 52 -9.80 10.21 6.41
C GLN A 52 -8.97 9.57 5.27
N ILE A 53 -8.95 10.20 4.10
CA ILE A 53 -8.10 9.79 2.97
C ILE A 53 -6.62 9.83 3.36
N CYS A 54 -6.19 10.86 4.09
CA CYS A 54 -4.79 11.01 4.53
C CYS A 54 -4.44 10.16 5.75
N GLU A 55 -5.43 9.67 6.50
CA GLU A 55 -5.22 8.76 7.62
C GLU A 55 -4.98 7.31 7.18
N LEU A 56 -5.22 7.00 5.90
CA LEU A 56 -4.90 5.69 5.31
C LEU A 56 -3.39 5.46 5.32
N LYS A 57 -2.93 4.64 6.27
CA LYS A 57 -1.57 4.11 6.30
C LYS A 57 -1.45 2.92 5.38
N PHE A 58 -0.94 3.17 4.18
CA PHE A 58 -0.41 2.10 3.34
C PHE A 58 0.83 1.50 4.02
N ASP A 59 0.91 0.18 4.04
CA ASP A 59 2.21 -0.46 4.35
C ASP A 59 3.13 0.00 3.21
N LYS A 60 4.22 0.69 3.54
CA LYS A 60 5.16 1.18 2.52
C LYS A 60 5.55 -0.01 1.64
N PRO A 61 5.59 0.16 0.30
CA PRO A 61 6.24 -0.84 -0.52
C PRO A 61 7.63 -1.04 0.05
N LEU A 62 7.97 -2.30 0.36
CA LEU A 62 9.28 -2.63 0.90
C LEU A 62 10.29 -2.27 -0.18
N ASP A 63 11.08 -1.24 0.09
CA ASP A 63 12.10 -0.78 -0.83
C ASP A 63 13.24 -1.81 -0.83
N TRP A 64 13.11 -2.85 -1.67
CA TRP A 64 14.00 -4.00 -1.68
C TRP A 64 15.47 -3.65 -1.90
N ALA A 65 15.76 -2.45 -2.43
CA ALA A 65 17.10 -1.93 -2.66
C ALA A 65 17.76 -1.41 -1.36
N ASN A 66 17.00 -0.81 -0.45
CA ASN A 66 17.52 -0.23 0.80
C ASN A 66 17.09 -1.00 2.06
N ILE A 67 16.26 -2.03 1.90
CA ILE A 67 15.70 -2.73 3.05
C ILE A 67 16.73 -3.62 3.73
N ASN A 68 16.99 -3.33 5.00
CA ASN A 68 17.75 -4.21 5.86
C ASN A 68 16.80 -5.27 6.46
N LEU A 69 16.69 -6.42 5.79
CA LEU A 69 15.92 -7.57 6.29
C LEU A 69 16.40 -7.99 7.69
N ASN A 70 17.70 -7.82 7.98
CA ASN A 70 18.30 -8.03 9.31
C ASN A 70 17.80 -7.05 10.40
N LYS A 71 17.25 -5.88 10.05
CA LYS A 71 16.64 -4.95 11.02
C LYS A 71 15.14 -5.16 11.21
N MET A 72 14.48 -5.89 10.30
CA MET A 72 13.04 -6.13 10.39
C MET A 72 12.70 -7.12 11.51
N LYS A 73 11.46 -7.09 11.99
CA LYS A 73 10.96 -8.08 12.95
C LYS A 73 10.53 -9.34 12.20
N VAL A 74 10.62 -10.51 12.85
CA VAL A 74 10.18 -11.79 12.27
C VAL A 74 8.73 -11.76 11.79
N LYS A 75 7.85 -11.00 12.47
CA LYS A 75 6.46 -10.79 12.04
C LYS A 75 6.35 -10.13 10.66
N GLU A 76 7.20 -9.14 10.36
CA GLU A 76 7.23 -8.46 9.07
C GLU A 76 7.77 -9.39 7.98
N LEU A 77 8.83 -10.13 8.27
CA LEU A 77 9.41 -11.13 7.35
C LEU A 77 8.40 -12.24 7.00
N LYS A 78 7.60 -12.70 7.98
CA LYS A 78 6.50 -13.64 7.72
C LYS A 78 5.43 -13.05 6.82
N LYS A 79 5.02 -11.81 7.07
CA LYS A 79 4.01 -11.11 6.29
C LYS A 79 4.44 -10.89 4.83
N ILE A 80 5.74 -10.73 4.59
CA ILE A 80 6.33 -10.69 3.24
C ILE A 80 6.15 -12.02 2.52
N LEU A 81 6.58 -13.11 3.16
CA LEU A 81 6.47 -14.45 2.60
C LEU A 81 5.00 -14.81 2.32
N GLU A 82 4.09 -14.53 3.27
CA GLU A 82 2.65 -14.72 3.08
C GLU A 82 2.08 -13.93 1.89
N ASN A 83 2.54 -12.69 1.67
CA ASN A 83 2.13 -11.91 0.49
C ASN A 83 2.61 -12.52 -0.83
N TRP A 84 3.73 -13.25 -0.81
CA TRP A 84 4.24 -14.00 -1.95
C TRP A 84 3.64 -15.40 -2.09
N GLY A 85 2.80 -15.82 -1.13
CA GLY A 85 2.23 -17.18 -1.09
C GLY A 85 3.23 -18.24 -0.65
N GLU A 86 4.44 -17.84 -0.25
CA GLU A 86 5.46 -18.74 0.30
C GLU A 86 5.34 -18.75 1.83
N ALA A 87 5.44 -19.92 2.43
CA ALA A 87 5.46 -20.04 3.89
C ALA A 87 6.63 -20.93 4.28
N CYS A 88 7.58 -20.38 5.03
CA CYS A 88 8.67 -21.19 5.53
C CYS A 88 8.17 -22.10 6.67
N LYS A 89 7.87 -23.36 6.33
CA LYS A 89 7.35 -24.41 7.25
C LYS A 89 8.36 -24.95 8.26
N GLY A 90 9.51 -24.30 8.44
CA GLY A 90 10.55 -24.71 9.40
C GLY A 90 11.45 -23.57 9.90
N CYS A 91 11.23 -22.32 9.47
CA CYS A 91 12.05 -21.20 9.90
C CYS A 91 11.70 -20.85 11.36
N THR A 92 12.55 -21.26 12.30
CA THR A 92 12.52 -20.86 13.71
C THR A 92 13.33 -19.59 13.95
N GLU A 93 14.38 -19.39 13.14
CA GLU A 93 15.32 -18.29 13.30
C GLU A 93 15.07 -17.15 12.30
N LYS A 94 15.38 -15.93 12.73
CA LYS A 94 15.27 -14.74 11.89
C LYS A 94 16.14 -14.84 10.64
N SER A 95 17.35 -15.39 10.77
CA SER A 95 18.31 -15.55 9.68
C SER A 95 17.76 -16.41 8.53
N GLU A 96 17.02 -17.47 8.86
CA GLU A 96 16.36 -18.37 7.90
C GLU A 96 15.29 -17.63 7.09
N PHE A 97 14.47 -16.81 7.76
CA PHE A 97 13.49 -15.95 7.06
C PHE A 97 14.17 -14.96 6.11
N VAL A 98 15.29 -14.38 6.52
CA VAL A 98 16.05 -13.44 5.67
C VAL A 98 16.68 -14.15 4.48
N ALA A 99 17.25 -15.35 4.68
CA ALA A 99 17.82 -16.16 3.62
C ALA A 99 16.75 -16.54 2.57
N LYS A 100 15.61 -17.07 3.01
CA LYS A 100 14.51 -17.44 2.12
C LYS A 100 13.96 -16.26 1.31
N ILE A 101 13.85 -15.09 1.95
CA ILE A 101 13.42 -13.87 1.26
C ILE A 101 14.46 -13.39 0.23
N ASN A 102 15.76 -13.53 0.53
CA ASN A 102 16.81 -13.23 -0.44
C ASN A 102 16.87 -14.22 -1.61
N GLU A 103 16.50 -15.49 -1.41
CA GLU A 103 16.39 -16.48 -2.49
C GLU A 103 15.20 -16.23 -3.42
N LEU A 104 14.10 -15.69 -2.87
CA LEU A 104 12.85 -15.41 -3.61
C LEU A 104 12.81 -14.01 -4.23
N LYS A 105 13.73 -13.12 -3.82
CA LYS A 105 13.91 -11.77 -4.38
C LYS A 105 14.59 -11.85 -5.74
#